data_AF-A0A9X6VDY6-F1
#
_entry.id   AF-A0A9X6VDY6-F1
#
_cell.length_a   1.000
_cell.length_b   1.000
_cell.length_c   1.000
_cell.angle_alpha   90.00
_cell.angle_beta   90.00
_cell.angle_gamma   90.00
#
_symmetry.space_group_name_H-M   'P 1'
#
loop_
_entity.id
_entity.type
_entity.pdbx_description
1 polymer ?
#
loop_
_entity_poly.entity_id
_entity_poly.type
_entity_poly.pdbx_seq_one_letter_code
_entity_poly.pdbx_strand_id
1 'polypeptide(L)' 'MKKSSNMGSSKYEYNPEKFEKDVLNNEERYHEKSQEIKEELSILLKNEPSRMNETFSMMLQSLRELKEEYHL' A
#
# COMPACT_ATOMS: atom_id res chain seq x y z
N MET A 1 0.81 5.36 -45.97
CA MET A 1 -0.03 5.97 -44.90
C MET A 1 0.86 6.24 -43.70
N LYS A 2 1.06 7.51 -43.31
CA LYS A 2 1.85 7.87 -42.12
C LYS A 2 1.09 7.40 -40.88
N LYS A 3 1.70 6.51 -40.08
CA LYS A 3 1.21 6.19 -38.73
C LYS A 3 1.30 7.46 -37.90
N SER A 4 0.17 8.07 -37.57
CA SER A 4 0.10 9.12 -36.56
C SER A 4 0.45 8.48 -35.22
N SER A 5 1.70 8.68 -34.80
CA SER A 5 2.13 8.30 -33.47
C SER A 5 1.38 9.16 -32.46
N ASN A 6 0.44 8.57 -31.72
CA ASN A 6 -0.15 9.14 -30.49
C ASN A 6 0.90 9.22 -29.36
N MET A 7 2.13 9.66 -29.67
CA MET A 7 3.29 9.73 -28.76
C MET A 7 3.21 10.95 -27.83
N GLY A 8 2.01 11.36 -27.45
CA GLY A 8 1.79 12.60 -26.70
C GLY A 8 0.57 12.61 -25.78
N SER A 9 -0.32 11.60 -25.83
CA SER A 9 -1.46 11.63 -24.93
C SER A 9 -1.08 11.19 -23.54
N SER A 10 -0.79 12.15 -22.67
CA SER A 10 -0.83 11.96 -21.22
C SER A 10 -2.10 11.18 -20.87
N LYS A 11 -2.01 10.24 -19.91
CA LYS A 11 -3.14 9.41 -19.42
C LYS A 11 -4.41 10.25 -19.14
N TYR A 12 -4.24 11.55 -18.89
CA TYR A 12 -5.29 12.51 -18.54
C TYR A 12 -5.57 13.58 -19.62
N GLU A 13 -4.91 13.55 -20.78
CA GLU A 13 -5.03 14.58 -21.83
C GLU A 13 -6.48 14.81 -22.27
N TYR A 14 -7.24 13.73 -22.42
CA TYR A 14 -8.65 13.79 -22.84
C TYR A 14 -9.64 13.83 -21.67
N ASN A 15 -9.17 13.70 -20.42
CA ASN A 15 -10.00 13.67 -19.22
C ASN A 15 -9.19 14.16 -18.00
N PRO A 16 -8.90 15.46 -17.88
CA PRO A 16 -8.08 16.00 -16.80
C PRO A 16 -8.68 15.76 -15.41
N GLU A 17 -10.01 15.77 -15.28
CA GLU A 17 -10.73 15.49 -14.02
C GLU A 17 -10.48 14.07 -13.47
N LYS A 18 -10.06 13.12 -14.33
CA LYS A 18 -9.67 11.77 -13.88
C LYS A 18 -8.37 11.76 -13.09
N PHE A 19 -7.53 12.79 -13.24
CA PHE A 19 -6.30 12.89 -12.46
C PHE A 19 -6.61 13.02 -10.96
N GLU A 20 -7.43 13.99 -10.60
CA GLU A 20 -7.81 14.24 -9.21
C GLU A 20 -8.53 13.03 -8.61
N LYS A 21 -9.46 12.43 -9.38
CA LYS A 21 -10.17 11.22 -8.95
C LYS A 21 -9.22 10.03 -8.74
N ASP A 22 -8.25 9.81 -9.64
CA ASP A 22 -7.27 8.73 -9.49
C ASP A 22 -6.36 8.95 -8.27
N VAL A 23 -5.95 10.20 -8.00
CA VAL A 23 -5.15 10.54 -6.82
C VAL A 23 -5.93 10.25 -5.54
N LEU A 24 -7.17 10.75 -5.44
CA LEU A 24 -8.03 10.53 -4.28
C LEU A 24 -8.30 9.05 -4.04
N ASN A 25 -8.65 8.30 -5.10
CA ASN A 25 -8.88 6.86 -4.98
C ASN A 25 -7.62 6.10 -4.53
N ASN A 26 -6.44 6.54 -4.97
CA ASN A 26 -5.19 5.92 -4.56
C ASN A 26 -4.86 6.21 -3.10
N GLU A 27 -5.08 7.45 -2.65
CA GLU A 27 -4.93 7.85 -1.25
C GLU A 27 -5.90 7.08 -0.34
N GLU A 28 -7.17 6.98 -0.73
CA GLU A 28 -8.20 6.23 0.00
C GLU A 28 -7.84 4.75 0.10
N ARG A 29 -7.53 4.11 -1.04
CA ARG A 29 -7.10 2.70 -1.07
C ARG A 29 -5.85 2.45 -0.23
N TYR A 30 -4.88 3.36 -0.27
CA TYR A 30 -3.67 3.25 0.56
C TYR A 30 -4.01 3.33 2.05
N HIS A 31 -4.85 4.29 2.43
CA HIS A 31 -5.27 4.47 3.82
C HIS A 31 -6.06 3.27 4.32
N GLU A 32 -7.07 2.81 3.57
CA GLU A 32 -7.84 1.59 3.88
C GLU A 32 -6.91 0.40 4.09
N LYS A 33 -5.98 0.18 3.15
CA LYS A 33 -5.06 -0.95 3.25
C LYS A 33 -4.13 -0.84 4.45
N SER A 34 -3.68 0.37 4.78
CA SER A 34 -2.87 0.62 5.96
C SER A 34 -3.64 0.36 7.25
N GLN A 35 -4.94 0.68 7.31
CA GLN A 35 -5.77 0.41 8.48
C GLN A 35 -6.02 -1.09 8.64
N GLU A 36 -6.35 -1.81 7.57
CA GLU A 36 -6.51 -3.27 7.60
C GLU A 36 -5.27 -3.97 8.17
N ILE A 37 -4.08 -3.63 7.65
CA ILE A 37 -2.80 -4.20 8.13
C ILE A 37 -2.60 -3.89 9.62
N LYS A 38 -2.90 -2.65 10.04
CA LYS A 38 -2.75 -2.24 11.44
C LYS A 38 -3.71 -2.99 12.35
N GLU A 39 -4.95 -3.25 11.92
CA GLU A 39 -5.92 -4.02 12.67
C GLU A 39 -5.47 -5.46 12.87
N GLU A 40 -5.00 -6.12 11.81
CA GLU A 40 -4.46 -7.49 11.88
C GLU A 40 -3.27 -7.59 12.86
N LEU A 41 -2.30 -6.68 12.75
CA LEU A 41 -1.16 -6.63 13.68
C LEU A 41 -1.60 -6.31 15.12
N SER A 42 -2.61 -5.45 15.28
CA SER A 42 -3.13 -5.08 16.60
C SER A 42 -3.82 -6.24 17.30
N ILE A 43 -4.50 -7.12 16.55
CA ILE A 43 -5.11 -8.34 17.10
C ILE A 43 -4.01 -9.22 17.72
N LEU A 44 -2.94 -9.46 16.97
CA LEU A 44 -1.81 -10.26 17.45
C LEU A 44 -1.14 -9.66 18.69
N LEU A 45 -0.97 -8.33 18.76
CA LEU A 45 -0.44 -7.67 19.96
C LEU A 45 -1.36 -7.81 21.17
N LYS A 46 -2.68 -7.69 20.97
CA LYS A 46 -3.67 -7.75 22.05
C LYS A 46 -3.90 -9.16 22.60
N ASN A 47 -3.50 -10.20 21.87
CA ASN A 47 -3.61 -11.59 22.34
C ASN A 47 -2.68 -11.89 23.51
N GLU A 48 -1.53 -11.20 23.63
CA GLU A 48 -0.62 -11.33 24.77
C GLU A 48 -0.27 -9.96 25.39
N PRO A 49 -1.21 -9.32 26.13
CA PRO A 49 -1.02 -7.96 26.65
C PRO A 49 0.21 -7.79 27.55
N SER A 50 0.56 -8.83 28.32
CA SER A 50 1.73 -8.82 29.21
C SER A 50 3.07 -8.88 28.46
N ARG A 51 3.07 -9.26 27.18
CA ARG A 51 4.26 -9.45 26.35
C ARG A 51 4.26 -8.61 25.07
N MET A 52 3.40 -7.59 24.97
CA MET A 52 3.25 -6.75 23.77
C MET A 52 4.58 -6.25 23.18
N ASN A 53 5.56 -5.86 24.01
CA ASN A 53 6.87 -5.41 23.55
C ASN A 53 7.68 -6.53 22.86
N GLU A 54 7.63 -7.74 23.41
CA GLU A 54 8.28 -8.92 22.83
C GLU A 54 7.58 -9.32 21.52
N THR A 55 6.25 -9.41 21.55
CA THR A 55 5.41 -9.71 20.38
C THR A 55 5.65 -8.70 19.25
N PHE A 56 5.73 -7.40 19.56
CA PHE A 56 6.03 -6.36 18.57
C PHE A 56 7.43 -6.53 17.97
N SER A 57 8.42 -6.88 18.80
CA SER A 57 9.79 -7.13 18.33
C SER A 57 9.85 -8.35 17.40
N MET A 58 9.12 -9.42 17.73
CA MET A 58 8.99 -10.61 16.87
C MET A 58 8.32 -10.26 15.54
N MET A 59 7.24 -9.45 15.55
CA MET A 59 6.59 -8.98 14.33
C MET A 59 7.55 -8.24 13.41
N LEU A 60 8.33 -7.30 13.95
CA LEU A 60 9.31 -6.56 13.16
C LEU A 60 10.36 -7.47 12.54
N GLN A 61 10.82 -8.48 13.28
CA GLN A 61 11.76 -9.46 12.77
C GLN A 61 11.16 -10.26 11.62
N SER A 62 9.95 -10.80 11.79
CA SER A 62 9.24 -11.53 10.72
C SER A 62 8.98 -10.67 9.48
N LEU A 63 8.63 -9.39 9.65
CA LEU A 63 8.44 -8.47 8.52
C LEU A 63 9.73 -8.21 7.74
N ARG A 64 10.89 -8.15 8.43
CA ARG A 64 12.20 -8.03 7.77
C ARG A 64 12.55 -9.29 6.98
N GLU A 65 12.31 -10.46 7.57
CA GLU A 65 12.52 -11.75 6.90
C GLU A 65 11.66 -11.88 5.63
N LEU A 66 10.38 -11.51 5.71
CA LEU A 66 9.50 -11.50 4.54
C LEU A 66 9.99 -10.53 3.47
N LYS A 67 10.50 -9.35 3.85
CA LYS A 67 11.08 -8.41 2.89
C LYS A 67 12.24 -9.04 2.12
N GLU A 68 13.10 -9.77 2.81
CA GLU A 68 14.23 -10.48 2.20
C GLU A 68 13.77 -11.64 1.32
N GLU A 69 12.81 -12.45 1.78
CA GLU A 69 12.26 -13.61 1.07
C GLU A 69 11.59 -13.22 -0.26
N TYR A 70 10.80 -12.14 -0.25
CA TYR A 70 10.06 -11.68 -1.43
C TYR A 70 10.80 -10.62 -2.27
N HIS A 71 12.03 -10.26 -1.88
CA HIS A 71 12.82 -9.20 -2.53
C HIS A 71 12.07 -7.86 -2.68
N LEU A 72 11.37 -7.45 -1.61
CA LEU A 72 10.58 -6.22 -1.55
C LEU A 72 11.39 -4.97 -1.16
#